data_AF-A0A7S0K3G2-F1
#
_entry.id   AF-A0A7S0K3G2-F1
#
_cell.length_a   1.000
_cell.length_b   1.000
_cell.length_c   1.000
_cell.angle_alpha   90.00
_cell.angle_beta   90.00
_cell.angle_gamma   90.00
#
_symmetry.space_group_name_H-M   'P 1'
#
loop_
_entity.id
_entity.type
_entity.pdbx_description
1 polymer ?
#
loop_
_entity_poly.entity_id
_entity_poly.type
_entity_poly.pdbx_seq_one_letter_code
_entity_poly.pdbx_strand_id
1 'polypeptide(L)'
;HARWSGCSGAMASRAEARSERVTQAVEVLEAAFGVPQADAHAFLTSEAWPTFSSFARPGGVNKFFVFFQPREVDAEGLPIDVEAKSPDESASADRAGASLASEPEMFVTDGETEPLVGRGVYFLRSDPAAPLDLSKADDAMLSGQVTPDLLSLLATQLTEVYVPAVEDRPNWGKAPTDVTDQFVGDMRSVATEMREAVRSVG
;
A
#
# COMPACT_ATOMS: atom_id res chain seq x y z
N HIS A 1 44.74 4.29 41.01
CA HIS A 1 43.47 3.60 40.70
C HIS A 1 42.47 4.60 40.13
N ALA A 2 42.39 4.73 38.81
CA ALA A 2 41.39 5.56 38.13
C ALA A 2 40.41 4.63 37.39
N ARG A 3 39.13 4.77 37.71
CA ARG A 3 38.00 3.97 37.25
C ARG A 3 37.64 4.39 35.82
N TRP A 4 37.85 3.52 34.84
CA TRP A 4 37.24 3.67 33.52
C TRP A 4 35.81 3.16 33.60
N SER A 5 34.87 4.09 33.73
CA SER A 5 33.43 3.86 33.70
C SER A 5 32.88 4.62 32.50
N GLY A 6 32.23 3.92 31.57
CA GLY A 6 31.40 4.54 30.54
C GLY A 6 31.79 4.26 29.10
N CYS A 7 31.67 3.00 28.64
CA CYS A 7 31.50 2.73 27.20
C CYS A 7 30.38 1.72 26.87
N SER A 8 29.72 1.10 27.84
CA SER A 8 28.69 0.08 27.54
C SER A 8 27.27 0.63 27.35
N GLY A 9 27.01 1.90 27.70
CA GLY A 9 25.65 2.48 27.69
C GLY A 9 25.23 3.20 26.41
N ALA A 10 26.17 3.51 25.50
CA ALA A 10 25.89 4.34 24.33
C ALA A 10 25.42 3.56 23.09
N MET A 11 25.70 2.25 22.99
CA MET A 11 25.27 1.44 21.84
C MET A 11 23.89 0.80 22.04
N ALA A 12 23.45 0.56 23.27
CA ALA A 12 22.12 0.00 23.55
C ALA A 12 20.99 1.06 23.49
N SER A 13 21.32 2.36 23.55
CA SER A 13 20.36 3.47 23.58
C SER A 13 19.87 3.91 22.19
N ARG A 14 20.36 3.33 21.09
CA ARG A 14 20.12 3.82 19.72
C ARG A 14 19.29 2.88 18.84
N ALA A 15 18.98 1.68 19.33
CA ALA A 15 18.26 0.63 18.57
C ALA A 15 16.75 0.56 18.87
N GLU A 16 16.25 1.35 19.82
CA GLU A 16 14.85 1.31 20.29
C GLU A 16 14.19 2.70 20.37
N ALA A 17 14.59 3.63 19.51
CA ALA A 17 13.63 4.64 19.07
C ALA A 17 12.66 3.91 18.14
N ARG A 18 11.66 3.24 18.73
CA ARG A 18 10.58 2.53 18.05
C ARG A 18 10.07 3.45 16.94
N SER A 19 10.40 3.14 15.69
CA SER A 19 10.01 3.98 14.56
C SER A 19 8.49 4.10 14.58
N GLU A 20 7.98 5.31 14.81
CA GLU A 20 6.54 5.56 14.84
C GLU A 20 5.91 5.17 13.50
N ARG A 21 6.63 5.33 12.39
CA ARG A 21 6.17 4.89 11.07
C ARG A 21 6.14 3.39 10.89
N VAL A 22 7.11 2.66 11.43
CA VAL A 22 7.03 1.20 11.44
C VAL A 22 5.80 0.78 12.24
N THR A 23 5.54 1.44 13.37
CA THR A 23 4.35 1.16 14.19
C THR A 23 3.05 1.46 13.40
N GLN A 24 2.98 2.61 12.73
CA GLN A 24 1.85 2.98 11.88
C GLN A 24 1.65 1.99 10.72
N ALA A 25 2.72 1.57 10.04
CA ALA A 25 2.64 0.59 8.97
C ALA A 25 2.16 -0.78 9.49
N VAL A 26 2.65 -1.21 10.66
CA VAL A 26 2.18 -2.43 11.34
C VAL A 26 0.69 -2.38 11.64
N GLU A 27 0.20 -1.26 12.19
CA GLU A 27 -1.23 -1.07 12.50
C GLU A 27 -2.10 -1.14 11.23
N VAL A 28 -1.63 -0.56 10.12
CA VAL A 28 -2.33 -0.63 8.83
C VAL A 28 -2.37 -2.07 8.31
N LEU A 29 -1.27 -2.82 8.41
CA LEU A 29 -1.20 -4.21 7.97
C LEU A 29 -2.08 -5.12 8.84
N GLU A 30 -2.06 -4.95 10.17
CA GLU A 30 -2.95 -5.66 11.09
C GLU A 30 -4.42 -5.38 10.73
N ALA A 31 -4.79 -4.11 10.57
CA ALA A 31 -6.17 -3.74 10.28
C ALA A 31 -6.65 -4.29 8.94
N ALA A 32 -5.80 -4.25 7.90
CA ALA A 32 -6.15 -4.72 6.57
C ALA A 32 -6.18 -6.26 6.47
N PHE A 33 -5.20 -6.94 7.09
CA PHE A 33 -4.99 -8.38 6.90
C PHE A 33 -5.53 -9.22 8.06
N GLY A 34 -5.84 -8.62 9.20
CA GLY A 34 -6.25 -9.36 10.40
C GLY A 34 -5.13 -10.26 10.96
N VAL A 35 -3.87 -9.94 10.66
CA VAL A 35 -2.69 -10.64 11.17
C VAL A 35 -2.22 -10.01 12.49
N PRO A 36 -1.64 -10.78 13.42
CA PRO A 36 -1.08 -10.23 14.64
C PRO A 36 -0.04 -9.14 14.38
N GLN A 37 -0.02 -8.07 15.18
CA GLN A 37 1.00 -7.01 15.08
C GLN A 37 2.44 -7.54 15.12
N ALA A 38 2.68 -8.62 15.87
CA ALA A 38 3.99 -9.27 15.97
C ALA A 38 4.46 -9.80 14.59
N ASP A 39 3.56 -10.40 13.82
CA ASP A 39 3.86 -10.99 12.52
C ASP A 39 4.06 -9.88 11.47
N ALA A 40 3.18 -8.86 11.47
CA ALA A 40 3.33 -7.68 10.62
C ALA A 40 4.64 -6.92 10.93
N HIS A 41 5.01 -6.80 12.20
CA HIS A 41 6.27 -6.18 12.61
C HIS A 41 7.47 -7.03 12.17
N ALA A 42 7.42 -8.34 12.35
CA ALA A 42 8.46 -9.26 11.89
C ALA A 42 8.67 -9.12 10.37
N PHE A 43 7.60 -9.17 9.59
CA PHE A 43 7.62 -8.98 8.13
C PHE A 43 8.22 -7.64 7.71
N LEU A 44 7.77 -6.52 8.32
CA LEU A 44 8.28 -5.18 8.01
C LEU A 44 9.76 -4.98 8.33
N THR A 45 10.25 -5.67 9.38
CA THR A 45 11.65 -5.54 9.84
C THR A 45 12.58 -6.60 9.26
N SER A 46 12.05 -7.58 8.52
CA SER A 46 12.84 -8.59 7.80
C SER A 46 12.68 -8.40 6.28
N GLU A 47 11.69 -9.05 5.70
CA GLU A 47 11.48 -9.20 4.26
C GLU A 47 11.19 -7.87 3.57
N ALA A 48 10.29 -7.05 4.13
CA ALA A 48 9.90 -5.79 3.52
C ALA A 48 10.87 -4.64 3.85
N TRP A 49 11.84 -4.84 4.74
CA TRP A 49 12.74 -3.77 5.19
C TRP A 49 13.56 -3.10 4.08
N PRO A 50 14.12 -3.82 3.07
CA PRO A 50 14.82 -3.19 1.96
C PRO A 50 13.95 -2.18 1.21
N THR A 51 12.71 -2.56 0.90
CA THR A 51 11.74 -1.70 0.21
C THR A 51 11.26 -0.56 1.10
N PHE A 52 10.91 -0.85 2.36
CA PHE A 52 10.45 0.16 3.32
C PHE A 52 11.54 1.20 3.64
N SER A 53 12.79 0.77 3.79
CA SER A 53 13.92 1.67 4.04
C SER A 53 14.34 2.46 2.80
N SER A 54 14.12 1.92 1.59
CA SER A 54 14.23 2.65 0.33
C SER A 54 13.14 3.71 0.20
N PHE A 55 11.90 3.34 0.49
CA PHE A 55 10.74 4.23 0.48
C PHE A 55 10.96 5.49 1.32
N ALA A 56 11.62 5.36 2.47
CA ALA A 56 11.90 6.47 3.36
C ALA A 56 12.95 7.49 2.85
N ARG A 57 13.74 7.13 1.83
CA ARG A 57 14.87 7.95 1.36
C ARG A 57 14.47 8.84 0.17
N PRO A 58 15.06 10.05 0.04
CA PRO A 58 14.95 10.83 -1.19
C PRO A 58 15.46 10.03 -2.40
N GLY A 59 14.68 9.98 -3.48
CA GLY A 59 15.02 9.21 -4.69
C GLY A 59 14.90 7.69 -4.55
N GLY A 60 14.37 7.18 -3.44
CA GLY A 60 13.95 5.79 -3.30
C GLY A 60 12.60 5.51 -3.98
N VAL A 61 11.98 4.37 -3.64
CA VAL A 61 10.66 4.05 -4.17
C VAL A 61 9.59 5.02 -3.65
N ASN A 62 8.69 5.45 -4.51
CA ASN A 62 7.63 6.41 -4.15
C ASN A 62 6.35 5.73 -3.68
N LYS A 63 6.15 4.48 -4.09
CA LYS A 63 5.05 3.61 -3.71
C LYS A 63 5.57 2.19 -3.56
N PHE A 64 4.93 1.41 -2.69
CA PHE A 64 5.04 -0.05 -2.71
C PHE A 64 3.75 -0.64 -2.18
N PHE A 65 3.54 -1.91 -2.50
CA PHE A 65 2.39 -2.67 -2.04
C PHE A 65 2.84 -3.83 -1.17
N VAL A 66 1.99 -4.19 -0.22
CA VAL A 66 2.06 -5.45 0.49
C VAL A 66 0.79 -6.20 0.16
N PHE A 67 0.91 -7.42 -0.37
CA PHE A 67 -0.25 -8.29 -0.57
C PHE A 67 -0.31 -9.33 0.53
N PHE A 68 -1.51 -9.75 0.88
CA PHE A 68 -1.81 -10.87 1.75
C PHE A 68 -2.76 -11.81 1.02
N GLN A 69 -2.16 -12.79 0.34
CA GLN A 69 -2.86 -13.73 -0.52
C GLN A 69 -2.03 -15.00 -0.73
N PRO A 70 -2.64 -16.09 -1.21
CA PRO A 70 -1.87 -17.25 -1.62
C PRO A 70 -0.93 -16.90 -2.78
N ARG A 71 0.32 -17.33 -2.69
CA ARG A 71 1.33 -17.05 -3.72
C ARG A 71 1.23 -18.06 -4.87
N GLU A 72 1.53 -17.60 -6.08
CA GLU A 72 1.69 -18.51 -7.22
C GLU A 72 2.95 -19.36 -7.00
N VAL A 73 2.77 -20.67 -7.04
CA VAL A 73 3.83 -21.67 -6.95
C VAL A 73 3.93 -22.45 -8.26
N ASP A 74 5.13 -22.87 -8.60
CA ASP A 74 5.37 -23.76 -9.73
C ASP A 74 4.92 -25.20 -9.43
N ALA A 75 5.13 -26.11 -10.39
CA ALA A 75 4.79 -27.53 -10.25
C ALA A 75 5.53 -28.24 -9.10
N GLU A 76 6.61 -27.64 -8.59
CA GLU A 76 7.44 -28.13 -7.51
C GLU A 76 7.05 -27.50 -6.15
N GLY A 77 6.04 -26.61 -6.15
CA GLY A 77 5.55 -25.93 -4.97
C GLY A 77 6.45 -24.79 -4.50
N LEU A 78 7.39 -24.35 -5.34
CA LEU A 78 8.25 -23.23 -5.05
C LEU A 78 7.58 -21.91 -5.49
N PRO A 79 7.73 -20.84 -4.71
CA PRO A 79 7.19 -19.55 -5.10
C PRO A 79 7.78 -19.09 -6.43
N ILE A 80 6.92 -18.65 -7.35
CA ILE A 80 7.39 -18.06 -8.60
C ILE A 80 7.89 -16.65 -8.27
N ASP A 81 9.21 -16.50 -8.16
CA ASP A 81 9.87 -15.20 -7.98
C ASP A 81 9.86 -14.42 -9.31
N VAL A 82 8.97 -13.45 -9.44
CA VAL A 82 8.91 -12.57 -10.63
C VAL A 82 10.14 -11.65 -10.72
N GLU A 83 10.87 -11.44 -9.62
CA GLU A 83 12.05 -10.55 -9.56
C GLU A 83 13.36 -11.14 -10.13
N ALA A 84 13.38 -12.40 -10.59
CA ALA A 84 14.62 -13.04 -11.08
C ALA A 84 14.70 -13.24 -12.60
N LYS A 85 13.97 -12.48 -13.42
CA LYS A 85 14.15 -12.51 -14.89
C LYS A 85 14.48 -11.13 -15.47
N SER A 86 15.64 -11.08 -16.13
CA SER A 86 16.10 -9.98 -16.98
C SER A 86 15.00 -9.49 -17.95
N PRO A 87 15.06 -8.24 -18.43
CA PRO A 87 13.91 -7.52 -19.01
C PRO A 87 13.41 -8.00 -20.39
N ASP A 88 13.84 -9.16 -20.90
CA ASP A 88 13.75 -9.47 -22.33
C ASP A 88 12.83 -10.64 -22.70
N GLU A 89 12.01 -11.16 -21.79
CA GLU A 89 11.00 -12.15 -22.17
C GLU A 89 9.63 -11.81 -21.59
N SER A 90 8.66 -11.70 -22.50
CA SER A 90 7.27 -11.40 -22.24
C SER A 90 6.69 -12.33 -21.17
N ALA A 91 6.42 -11.78 -19.98
CA ALA A 91 5.96 -12.46 -18.77
C ALA A 91 4.56 -13.12 -18.86
N SER A 92 4.00 -13.31 -20.05
CA SER A 92 2.64 -13.78 -20.27
C SER A 92 2.54 -15.18 -20.90
N ALA A 93 3.65 -15.82 -21.29
CA ALA A 93 3.61 -17.07 -22.07
C ALA A 93 3.74 -18.37 -21.26
N ASP A 94 4.32 -18.37 -20.05
CA ASP A 94 4.68 -19.60 -19.30
C ASP A 94 3.98 -19.77 -17.94
N ARG A 95 2.74 -19.27 -17.76
CA ARG A 95 1.91 -19.59 -16.57
C ARG A 95 1.20 -20.95 -16.67
N ALA A 96 1.46 -21.74 -17.70
CA ALA A 96 0.85 -23.05 -17.92
C ALA A 96 1.41 -24.10 -16.93
N GLY A 97 0.98 -24.02 -15.66
CA GLY A 97 1.43 -24.90 -14.58
C GLY A 97 1.48 -24.23 -13.20
N ALA A 98 1.28 -22.91 -13.13
CA ALA A 98 1.20 -22.20 -11.86
C ALA A 98 -0.04 -22.63 -11.07
N SER A 99 0.15 -22.95 -9.80
CA SER A 99 -0.92 -23.21 -8.84
C SER A 99 -0.86 -22.18 -7.72
N LEU A 100 -1.96 -21.96 -7.01
CA LEU A 100 -1.94 -21.11 -5.82
C LEU A 100 -1.55 -21.98 -4.62
N ALA A 101 -0.65 -21.48 -3.78
CA ALA A 101 -0.38 -22.07 -2.46
C ALA A 101 -1.69 -22.19 -1.64
N SER A 102 -1.73 -23.06 -0.63
CA SER A 102 -2.95 -23.21 0.17
C SER A 102 -3.11 -22.14 1.25
N GLU A 103 -1.99 -21.55 1.72
CA GLU A 103 -1.98 -20.60 2.83
C GLU A 103 -1.62 -19.20 2.33
N PRO A 104 -2.35 -18.15 2.76
CA PRO A 104 -2.02 -16.77 2.41
C PRO A 104 -0.77 -16.31 3.16
N GLU A 105 0.09 -15.58 2.48
CA GLU A 105 1.29 -14.98 3.06
C GLU A 105 1.39 -13.50 2.72
N MET A 106 2.17 -12.75 3.52
CA MET A 106 2.50 -11.36 3.24
C MET A 106 3.74 -11.30 2.36
N PHE A 107 3.69 -10.52 1.28
CA PHE A 107 4.86 -10.25 0.44
C PHE A 107 4.80 -8.85 -0.17
N VAL A 108 5.97 -8.30 -0.51
CA VAL A 108 6.09 -6.98 -1.15
C VAL A 108 5.94 -7.10 -2.66
N THR A 109 5.26 -6.14 -3.29
CA THR A 109 5.15 -6.06 -4.75
C THR A 109 5.08 -4.59 -5.21
N ASP A 110 5.35 -4.37 -6.50
CA ASP A 110 5.15 -3.09 -7.17
C ASP A 110 3.67 -2.85 -7.57
N GLY A 111 2.85 -3.90 -7.49
CA GLY A 111 1.44 -3.89 -7.86
C GLY A 111 1.19 -3.88 -9.37
N GLU A 112 2.22 -4.12 -10.19
CA GLU A 112 2.15 -4.10 -11.65
C GLU A 112 2.24 -5.52 -12.24
N THR A 113 3.04 -6.38 -11.62
CA THR A 113 3.35 -7.73 -12.11
C THR A 113 2.45 -8.82 -11.53
N GLU A 114 2.01 -8.64 -10.28
CA GLU A 114 1.24 -9.62 -9.52
C GLU A 114 -0.26 -9.26 -9.49
N PRO A 115 -1.15 -10.18 -9.92
CA PRO A 115 -2.59 -9.94 -9.80
C PRO A 115 -3.03 -9.98 -8.33
N LEU A 116 -3.85 -9.01 -7.93
CA LEU A 116 -4.44 -8.98 -6.60
C LEU A 116 -5.66 -9.92 -6.54
N VAL A 117 -5.55 -11.03 -5.79
CA VAL A 117 -6.64 -11.99 -5.56
C VAL A 117 -7.09 -12.03 -4.10
N GLY A 118 -6.22 -11.64 -3.16
CA GLY A 118 -6.54 -11.53 -1.74
C GLY A 118 -6.70 -10.08 -1.31
N ARG A 119 -5.95 -9.64 -0.30
CA ARG A 119 -6.00 -8.25 0.19
C ARG A 119 -4.68 -7.56 -0.07
N GLY A 120 -4.72 -6.28 -0.39
CA GLY A 120 -3.53 -5.45 -0.59
C GLY A 120 -3.53 -4.24 0.32
N VAL A 121 -2.34 -3.78 0.70
CA VAL A 121 -2.12 -2.46 1.29
C VAL A 121 -1.14 -1.73 0.39
N TYR A 122 -1.43 -0.48 0.06
CA TYR A 122 -0.47 0.41 -0.58
C TYR A 122 0.10 1.39 0.43
N PHE A 123 1.35 1.75 0.22
CA PHE A 123 2.01 2.87 0.89
C PHE A 123 2.52 3.84 -0.18
N LEU A 124 2.23 5.12 -0.03
CA LEU A 124 2.54 6.17 -0.99
C LEU A 124 3.13 7.38 -0.26
N ARG A 125 4.12 8.02 -0.87
CA ARG A 125 4.63 9.31 -0.39
C ARG A 125 3.86 10.47 -0.98
N SER A 126 3.43 11.38 -0.13
CA SER A 126 2.83 12.65 -0.51
C SER A 126 3.82 13.54 -1.28
N ASP A 127 5.11 13.48 -0.93
CA ASP A 127 6.21 14.18 -1.62
C ASP A 127 7.39 13.23 -1.93
N PRO A 128 7.56 12.83 -3.21
CA PRO A 128 8.69 12.03 -3.71
C PRO A 128 10.08 12.64 -3.52
N ALA A 129 10.18 13.97 -3.39
CA ALA A 129 11.47 14.66 -3.26
C ALA A 129 11.91 14.81 -1.79
N ALA A 130 10.97 14.87 -0.85
CA ALA A 130 11.25 15.07 0.57
C ALA A 130 11.54 13.75 1.31
N PRO A 131 12.60 13.65 2.14
CA PRO A 131 12.84 12.47 2.96
C PRO A 131 11.68 12.21 3.91
N LEU A 132 11.39 10.92 4.15
CA LEU A 132 10.40 10.52 5.13
C LEU A 132 11.06 10.36 6.51
N ASP A 133 10.64 11.14 7.49
CA ASP A 133 11.16 11.02 8.86
C ASP A 133 10.54 9.80 9.55
N LEU A 134 11.25 8.68 9.56
CA LEU A 134 10.80 7.42 10.19
C LEU A 134 10.56 7.53 11.70
N SER A 135 11.07 8.57 12.37
CA SER A 135 10.90 8.76 13.81
C SER A 135 9.55 9.37 14.19
N LYS A 136 8.79 9.90 13.22
CA LYS A 136 7.53 10.59 13.46
C LYS A 136 6.41 10.04 12.61
N ALA A 137 5.24 9.87 13.19
CA ALA A 137 4.01 9.76 12.43
C ALA A 137 3.61 11.15 11.88
N ASP A 138 3.49 11.29 10.56
CA ASP A 138 2.93 12.46 9.90
C ASP A 138 2.21 12.07 8.59
N ASP A 139 1.49 13.04 8.01
CA ASP A 139 0.67 12.85 6.80
C ASP A 139 1.49 12.71 5.50
N ALA A 140 2.82 12.60 5.56
CA ALA A 140 3.66 12.42 4.38
C ALA A 140 3.63 10.97 3.84
N MET A 141 3.20 10.00 4.65
CA MET A 141 2.97 8.62 4.24
C MET A 141 1.46 8.34 4.18
N LEU A 142 0.94 8.27 2.97
CA LEU A 142 -0.42 7.81 2.72
C LEU A 142 -0.42 6.29 2.67
N SER A 143 -1.47 5.69 3.21
CA SER A 143 -1.69 4.26 3.11
C SER A 143 -3.17 3.96 2.91
N GLY A 144 -3.46 2.83 2.31
CA GLY A 144 -4.83 2.39 2.13
C GLY A 144 -4.91 0.95 1.70
N GLN A 145 -6.12 0.40 1.82
CA GLN A 145 -6.40 -0.98 1.47
C GLN A 145 -6.87 -1.06 0.02
N VAL A 146 -6.39 -2.09 -0.68
CA VAL A 146 -6.86 -2.50 -2.01
C VAL A 146 -7.52 -3.87 -1.86
N THR A 147 -8.65 -4.05 -2.51
CA THR A 147 -9.38 -5.32 -2.56
C THR A 147 -9.59 -5.74 -4.02
N PRO A 148 -9.87 -7.02 -4.31
CA PRO A 148 -10.07 -7.49 -5.68
C PRO A 148 -11.27 -6.78 -6.33
N ASP A 149 -12.28 -6.45 -5.53
CA ASP A 149 -13.46 -5.68 -5.94
C ASP A 149 -13.22 -4.16 -5.96
N LEU A 150 -12.01 -3.71 -6.28
CA LEU A 150 -11.60 -2.30 -6.22
C LEU A 150 -12.54 -1.37 -7.00
N LEU A 151 -13.03 -1.80 -8.16
CA LEU A 151 -13.96 -0.99 -8.96
C LEU A 151 -15.30 -0.80 -8.25
N SER A 152 -15.82 -1.85 -7.60
CA SER A 152 -17.03 -1.78 -6.78
C SER A 152 -16.81 -0.88 -5.56
N LEU A 153 -15.65 -1.01 -4.90
CA LEU A 153 -15.27 -0.16 -3.77
C LEU A 153 -15.17 1.32 -4.19
N LEU A 154 -14.51 1.61 -5.30
CA LEU A 154 -14.33 2.96 -5.83
C LEU A 154 -15.67 3.58 -6.23
N ALA A 155 -16.53 2.84 -6.93
CA ALA A 155 -17.87 3.28 -7.29
C ALA A 155 -18.72 3.60 -6.03
N THR A 156 -18.57 2.80 -4.98
CA THR A 156 -19.22 3.01 -3.69
C THR A 156 -18.68 4.27 -3.01
N GLN A 157 -17.35 4.41 -2.87
CA GLN A 157 -16.72 5.58 -2.25
C GLN A 157 -17.04 6.89 -2.98
N LEU A 158 -16.98 6.89 -4.31
CA LEU A 158 -17.35 8.06 -5.12
C LEU A 158 -18.79 8.47 -4.84
N THR A 159 -19.72 7.53 -4.81
CA THR A 159 -21.14 7.88 -4.71
C THR A 159 -21.60 8.15 -3.27
N GLU A 160 -21.05 7.43 -2.29
CA GLU A 160 -21.52 7.50 -0.90
C GLU A 160 -20.73 8.50 -0.06
N VAL A 161 -19.49 8.81 -0.44
CA VAL A 161 -18.61 9.69 0.34
C VAL A 161 -18.28 10.96 -0.43
N TYR A 162 -17.67 10.84 -1.62
CA TYR A 162 -17.11 12.01 -2.31
C TYR A 162 -18.16 12.90 -2.95
N VAL A 163 -19.15 12.33 -3.66
CA VAL A 163 -20.23 13.11 -4.27
C VAL A 163 -21.00 13.90 -3.20
N PRO A 164 -21.49 13.30 -2.10
CA PRO A 164 -22.14 14.05 -1.02
C PRO A 164 -21.22 15.08 -0.36
N ALA A 165 -19.95 14.73 -0.08
CA ALA A 165 -19.02 15.66 0.56
C ALA A 165 -18.73 16.91 -0.28
N VAL A 166 -18.78 16.78 -1.61
CA VAL A 166 -18.59 17.89 -2.54
C VAL A 166 -19.87 18.68 -2.73
N GLU A 167 -21.03 18.04 -2.74
CA GLU A 167 -22.35 18.68 -2.79
C GLU A 167 -22.63 19.54 -1.55
N ASP A 168 -22.37 18.98 -0.37
CA ASP A 168 -22.61 19.64 0.91
C ASP A 168 -21.57 20.72 1.21
N ARG A 169 -20.55 20.89 0.37
CA ARG A 169 -19.49 21.86 0.58
C ARG A 169 -20.03 23.28 0.42
N PRO A 170 -20.10 24.07 1.50
CA PRO A 170 -20.76 25.38 1.47
C PRO A 170 -19.90 26.48 0.82
N ASN A 171 -18.61 26.22 0.59
CA ASN A 171 -17.66 27.22 0.11
C ASN A 171 -16.69 26.63 -0.91
N TRP A 172 -16.91 27.02 -2.16
CA TRP A 172 -16.05 26.72 -3.33
C TRP A 172 -15.07 27.86 -3.64
N GLY A 173 -14.88 28.79 -2.69
CA GLY A 173 -13.98 29.92 -2.83
C GLY A 173 -14.50 30.94 -3.83
N LYS A 174 -13.77 31.16 -4.92
CA LYS A 174 -14.09 32.14 -5.97
C LYS A 174 -14.75 31.50 -7.21
N ALA A 175 -15.10 30.21 -7.12
CA ALA A 175 -15.70 29.50 -8.23
C ALA A 175 -17.13 30.05 -8.50
N PRO A 176 -17.45 30.40 -9.76
CA PRO A 176 -18.81 30.69 -10.18
C PRO A 176 -19.74 29.48 -9.94
N THR A 177 -21.00 29.73 -9.62
CA THR A 177 -21.98 28.67 -9.29
C THR A 177 -22.27 27.74 -10.47
N ASP A 178 -22.27 28.25 -11.69
CA ASP A 178 -22.41 27.46 -12.92
C ASP A 178 -21.28 26.44 -13.09
N VAL A 179 -20.05 26.82 -12.72
CA VAL A 179 -18.88 25.94 -12.77
C VAL A 179 -18.97 24.86 -11.69
N THR A 180 -19.42 25.21 -10.47
CA THR A 180 -19.56 24.24 -9.39
C THR A 180 -20.69 23.25 -9.67
N ASP A 181 -21.81 23.72 -10.20
CA ASP A 181 -22.95 22.88 -10.57
C ASP A 181 -22.59 21.90 -11.68
N GLN A 182 -21.85 22.38 -12.70
CA GLN A 182 -21.33 21.52 -13.77
C GLN A 182 -20.39 20.44 -13.21
N PHE A 183 -19.42 20.82 -12.37
CA PHE A 183 -18.47 19.86 -11.81
C PHE A 183 -19.16 18.79 -10.95
N VAL A 184 -20.12 19.18 -10.12
CA VAL A 184 -20.93 18.23 -9.33
C VAL A 184 -21.73 17.31 -10.25
N GLY A 185 -22.32 17.86 -11.32
CA GLY A 185 -23.02 17.08 -12.35
C GLY A 185 -22.11 16.07 -13.04
N ASP A 186 -20.89 16.47 -13.39
CA ASP A 186 -19.89 15.60 -14.01
C ASP A 186 -19.48 14.47 -13.05
N MET A 187 -19.24 14.77 -11.76
CA MET A 187 -18.92 13.73 -10.77
C MET A 187 -20.06 12.71 -10.61
N ARG A 188 -21.32 13.15 -10.59
CA ARG A 188 -22.49 12.24 -10.55
C ARG A 188 -22.55 11.35 -11.79
N SER A 189 -22.22 11.90 -12.95
CA SER A 189 -22.21 11.17 -14.22
C SER A 189 -21.13 10.10 -14.19
N VAL A 190 -19.90 10.46 -13.79
CA VAL A 190 -18.78 9.51 -13.62
C VAL A 190 -19.13 8.41 -12.62
N ALA A 191 -19.72 8.75 -11.47
CA ALA A 191 -20.12 7.77 -10.46
C ALA A 191 -21.19 6.78 -11.00
N THR A 192 -22.11 7.28 -11.84
CA THR A 192 -23.14 6.46 -12.49
C THR A 192 -22.52 5.53 -13.53
N GLU A 193 -21.67 6.07 -14.41
CA GLU A 193 -20.95 5.29 -15.43
C GLU A 193 -20.10 4.19 -14.79
N MET A 194 -19.39 4.49 -13.70
CA MET A 194 -18.62 3.48 -12.97
C MET A 194 -19.51 2.38 -12.38
N ARG A 195 -20.67 2.71 -11.81
CA ARG A 195 -21.62 1.70 -11.31
C ARG A 195 -22.17 0.82 -12.43
N GLU A 196 -22.45 1.41 -13.59
CA GLU A 196 -22.91 0.67 -14.76
C GLU A 196 -21.80 -0.24 -15.31
N ALA A 197 -20.56 0.25 -15.37
CA ALA A 197 -19.40 -0.55 -15.76
C ALA A 197 -19.19 -1.75 -14.81
N VAL A 198 -19.25 -1.53 -13.49
CA VAL A 198 -19.15 -2.60 -12.49
C VAL A 198 -20.25 -3.65 -12.70
N ARG A 199 -21.51 -3.22 -12.91
CA ARG A 199 -22.62 -4.15 -13.21
C ARG A 199 -22.51 -4.87 -14.54
N SER A 200 -21.77 -4.31 -15.50
CA SER A 200 -21.57 -4.93 -16.81
C SER A 200 -20.44 -5.96 -16.79
N VAL A 201 -19.53 -5.88 -15.82
CA VAL A 201 -18.35 -6.75 -15.70
C VAL A 201 -18.60 -7.89 -14.69
N GLY A 202 -19.44 -7.68 -13.68
CA GLY A 202 -19.90 -8.71 -12.74
C GLY A 202 -21.13 -9.46 -13.22
#